data_AF-A0A2E3I2V0-F1
#
_entry.id   AF-A0A2E3I2V0-F1
#
_cell.length_a   1.000
_cell.length_b   1.000
_cell.length_c   1.000
_cell.angle_alpha   90.00
_cell.angle_beta   90.00
_cell.angle_gamma   90.00
#
_symmetry.space_group_name_H-M   'P 1'
#
loop_
_entity.id
_entity.type
_entity.pdbx_description
1 polymer ?
#
loop_
_entity_poly.entity_id
_entity_poly.type
_entity_poly.pdbx_seq_one_letter_code
_entity_poly.pdbx_strand_id
1 'polypeptide(L)' 'MSKMKAGIIGCGKRGRLHAQGYQASDDVDIIACADPIEDSGNNFAEHFSVPKVYQD' A
#
# COMPACT_ATOMS: atom_id res chain seq x y z
N MET A 1 -15.28 9.37 13.27
CA MET A 1 -15.38 8.14 12.47
C MET A 1 -14.00 7.49 12.41
N SER A 2 -13.91 6.18 12.55
CA SER A 2 -12.64 5.44 12.38
C SER A 2 -12.47 5.01 10.93
N LYS A 3 -11.33 5.34 10.30
CA LYS A 3 -11.01 4.87 8.96
C LYS A 3 -10.60 3.40 8.95
N MET A 4 -10.92 2.69 7.87
CA MET A 4 -10.42 1.34 7.61
C MET A 4 -8.91 1.40 7.36
N LYS A 5 -8.16 0.48 7.97
CA LYS A 5 -6.72 0.34 7.75
C LYS A 5 -6.47 -0.76 6.74
N ALA A 6 -5.88 -0.42 5.59
CA ALA A 6 -5.56 -1.36 4.53
C ALA A 6 -4.08 -1.73 4.52
N GLY A 7 -3.81 -3.00 4.24
CA GLY A 7 -2.50 -3.51 3.84
C GLY A 7 -2.55 -4.01 2.40
N ILE A 8 -1.48 -3.81 1.62
CA ILE A 8 -1.39 -4.30 0.24
C ILE A 8 -0.28 -5.34 0.13
N ILE A 9 -0.62 -6.54 -0.35
CA ILE A 9 0.34 -7.61 -0.62
C ILE A 9 0.47 -7.74 -2.14
N GLY A 10 1.67 -7.55 -2.66
CA GLY A 10 1.97 -7.44 -4.09
C GLY A 10 1.94 -6.00 -4.59
N CYS A 11 3.12 -5.41 -4.77
CA CYS A 11 3.35 -3.99 -5.09
C CYS A 11 3.49 -3.70 -6.60
N GLY A 12 3.23 -4.71 -7.43
CA GLY A 12 3.15 -4.58 -8.89
C GLY A 12 1.90 -3.81 -9.38
N LYS A 13 1.67 -3.82 -10.70
CA LYS A 13 0.62 -3.00 -11.36
C LYS A 13 -0.77 -3.08 -10.70
N ARG A 14 -1.22 -4.29 -10.31
CA ARG A 14 -2.54 -4.48 -9.68
C ARG A 14 -2.60 -3.90 -8.27
N GLY A 15 -1.55 -4.08 -7.47
CA GLY A 15 -1.45 -3.46 -6.15
C GLY A 15 -1.52 -1.94 -6.22
N ARG A 16 -0.87 -1.34 -7.23
CA ARG A 16 -0.94 0.11 -7.46
C ARG A 16 -2.34 0.59 -7.81
N LEU A 17 -3.08 -0.15 -8.64
CA LEU A 17 -4.48 0.17 -8.94
C LEU A 17 -5.38 0.08 -7.71
N HIS A 18 -5.15 -0.91 -6.82
CA HIS A 18 -5.85 -0.95 -5.53
C HIS A 18 -5.51 0.25 -4.64
N ALA A 19 -4.23 0.62 -4.56
CA ALA A 19 -3.79 1.77 -3.77
C ALA A 19 -4.40 3.09 -4.26
N GLN A 20 -4.47 3.28 -5.58
CA GLN A 20 -5.17 4.42 -6.19
C GLN A 20 -6.66 4.46 -5.81
N GLY A 21 -7.33 3.30 -5.82
CA GLY A 21 -8.72 3.20 -5.36
C GLY A 21 -8.89 3.55 -3.88
N TYR A 22 -7.99 3.10 -3.01
CA TYR A 22 -8.02 3.44 -1.58
C TYR A 22 -7.72 4.92 -1.34
N GLN A 23 -6.73 5.52 -2.01
CA GLN A 23 -6.44 6.96 -1.87
C GLN A 23 -7.57 7.86 -2.35
N ALA A 24 -8.44 7.38 -3.24
CA ALA A 24 -9.62 8.11 -3.68
C ALA A 24 -10.77 8.10 -2.65
N SER A 25 -10.64 7.36 -1.54
CA SER A 25 -11.65 7.25 -0.48
C SER A 25 -11.14 7.87 0.83
N ASP A 26 -11.92 8.78 1.40
CA ASP A 26 -11.61 9.36 2.72
C ASP A 26 -11.72 8.36 3.87
N ASP A 27 -12.35 7.20 3.64
CA ASP A 27 -12.64 6.19 4.66
C ASP A 27 -11.52 5.15 4.83
N VAL A 28 -10.44 5.22 4.04
CA VAL A 28 -9.36 4.21 4.04
C VAL A 28 -7.98 4.87 4.20
N ASP A 29 -7.17 4.30 5.08
CA ASP A 29 -5.74 4.61 5.17
C ASP A 29 -4.91 3.37 4.82
N ILE A 30 -3.97 3.50 3.87
CA ILE A 30 -3.01 2.44 3.55
C ILE A 30 -1.86 2.51 4.56
N ILE A 31 -1.77 1.52 5.45
CA ILE A 31 -0.82 1.54 6.58
C ILE A 31 0.35 0.58 6.41
N ALA A 32 0.28 -0.33 5.44
CA ALA A 32 1.29 -1.35 5.23
C ALA A 32 1.31 -1.84 3.77
N CYS A 33 2.49 -2.26 3.31
CA CYS A 33 2.63 -3.03 2.08
C CYS A 33 3.65 -4.17 2.26
N ALA A 34 3.53 -5.21 1.44
CA ALA A 34 4.45 -6.33 1.38
C ALA A 34 4.71 -6.77 -0.06
N ASP A 35 5.97 -7.03 -0.39
CA ASP A 35 6.37 -7.61 -1.67
C ASP A 35 7.67 -8.40 -1.46
N PRO A 36 7.82 -9.61 -2.06
CA PRO A 36 9.07 -10.36 -1.99
C PRO A 36 10.25 -9.64 -2.67
N ILE A 37 9.97 -8.68 -3.56
CA ILE A 37 10.99 -7.83 -4.19
C ILE A 37 11.06 -6.53 -3.39
N GLU A 38 12.11 -6.38 -2.58
CA GLU A 38 12.33 -5.22 -1.70
C GLU A 38 12.18 -3.88 -2.43
N ASP A 39 12.78 -3.73 -3.61
CA ASP A 39 12.67 -2.51 -4.42
C ASP A 39 11.21 -2.21 -4.83
N SER A 40 10.41 -3.24 -5.12
CA SER A 40 8.98 -3.09 -5.46
C SER A 40 8.21 -2.57 -4.24
N GLY A 41 8.46 -3.16 -3.07
CA GLY A 41 7.87 -2.72 -1.80
C GLY A 41 8.25 -1.28 -1.44
N ASN A 42 9.53 -0.95 -1.50
CA ASN A 42 10.04 0.38 -1.16
C ASN A 42 9.52 1.45 -2.12
N ASN A 43 9.57 1.21 -3.44
CA ASN A 43 9.05 2.16 -4.42
C ASN A 43 7.54 2.38 -4.28
N PHE A 44 6.79 1.33 -3.94
CA PHE A 44 5.37 1.44 -3.67
C PHE A 44 5.10 2.27 -2.41
N ALA A 45 5.84 1.99 -1.33
CA ALA A 45 5.70 2.70 -0.08
C ALA A 45 6.01 4.20 -0.21
N GLU A 46 7.06 4.54 -0.95
CA GLU A 46 7.39 5.92 -1.29
C GLU A 46 6.26 6.59 -2.10
N HIS A 47 5.81 5.94 -3.17
CA HIS A 47 4.80 6.51 -4.08
C HIS A 47 3.44 6.74 -3.40
N PHE A 48 3.01 5.81 -2.53
CA PHE A 48 1.72 5.89 -1.86
C PHE A 48 1.80 6.37 -0.40
N SER A 49 2.98 6.79 0.06
CA SER A 49 3.24 7.24 1.45
C SER A 49 2.85 6.20 2.52
N VAL A 50 3.18 4.93 2.28
CA VAL A 50 2.85 3.82 3.17
C VAL A 50 3.90 3.68 4.27
N PRO A 51 3.54 3.70 5.56
CA PRO A 51 4.50 3.81 6.65
C PRO A 51 5.21 2.50 7.03
N LYS A 52 4.75 1.34 6.55
CA LYS A 52 5.31 0.03 6.91
C LYS A 52 5.49 -0.84 5.68
N VAL A 53 6.70 -1.37 5.51
CA VAL A 53 7.05 -2.30 4.43
C VAL A 53 7.48 -3.62 5.06
N TYR A 54 6.96 -4.72 4.55
CA TYR A 54 7.28 -6.09 4.97
C TYR A 54 7.82 -6.89 3.79
N GLN A 55 8.65 -7.89 4.06
CA GLN A 55 9.28 -8.76 3.06
C GLN A 55 8.97 -10.26 3.27
N ASP A 56 8.14 -10.58 4.29
CA ASP A 56 7.78 -11.94 4.70
C ASP A 56 6.79 -12.64 3.75
#